data_AF-A0A3C0GSR9-F1
#
_entry.id   AF-A0A3C0GSR9-F1
#
_cell.length_a   1.000
_cell.length_b   1.000
_cell.length_c   1.000
_cell.angle_alpha   90.00
_cell.angle_beta   90.00
_cell.angle_gamma   90.00
#
_symmetry.space_group_name_H-M   'P 1'
#
loop_
_entity.id
_entity.type
_entity.pdbx_description
1 polymer ?
#
loop_
_entity_poly.entity_id
_entity_poly.type
_entity_poly.pdbx_seq_one_letter_code
_entity_poly.pdbx_strand_id
1 'polypeptide(L)' 'PQPAQVAEQASDRERLEDCLDTLEPRRRSLIRLAFLDGASYEELARRIGSPLGSVKSWIRRGLGQLRVCLER' A
#
# COMPACT_ATOMS: atom_id res chain seq x y z
N PRO A 1 7.05 -13.83 23.78
CA PRO A 1 6.59 -12.46 23.40
C PRO A 1 5.66 -11.95 24.50
N GLN A 2 5.82 -10.71 24.97
CA GLN A 2 4.95 -10.14 26.00
C GLN A 2 3.62 -9.70 25.35
N PRO A 3 2.47 -9.87 26.03
CA PRO A 3 1.14 -9.62 25.44
C PRO A 3 0.94 -8.18 24.93
N ALA A 4 1.60 -7.19 25.54
CA ALA A 4 1.55 -5.79 25.10
C ALA A 4 2.12 -5.59 23.68
N GLN A 5 3.23 -6.27 23.33
CA GLN A 5 3.87 -6.12 22.02
C GLN A 5 3.00 -6.71 20.89
N VAL A 6 2.28 -7.80 21.17
CA VAL A 6 1.38 -8.43 20.20
C VAL A 6 0.15 -7.54 19.95
N ALA A 7 -0.37 -6.90 21.00
CA ALA A 7 -1.48 -5.95 20.89
C ALA A 7 -1.09 -4.69 20.10
N GLU A 8 0.11 -4.16 20.31
CA GLU A 8 0.63 -2.98 19.59
C GLU A 8 0.82 -3.27 18.09
N GLN A 9 1.39 -4.43 17.75
CA GLN A 9 1.53 -4.86 16.35
C GLN A 9 0.19 -5.12 15.65
N ALA A 10 -0.81 -5.63 16.38
CA ALA A 10 -2.16 -5.79 15.86
C ALA A 10 -2.78 -4.43 15.52
N SER A 11 -2.64 -3.46 16.43
CA SER A 11 -3.10 -2.08 16.25
C SER A 11 -2.46 -1.39 15.04
N ASP A 12 -1.14 -1.53 14.84
CA ASP A 12 -0.45 -0.94 13.69
C ASP A 12 -0.92 -1.52 12.36
N ARG A 13 -1.21 -2.82 12.34
CA ARG A 13 -1.72 -3.50 11.15
C ARG A 13 -3.16 -3.10 10.83
N GLU A 14 -4.01 -2.95 11.83
CA GLU A 14 -5.37 -2.45 11.67
C GLU A 14 -5.37 -1.03 11.10
N ARG A 15 -4.58 -0.12 11.68
CA ARG A 15 -4.41 1.24 11.15
C ARG A 15 -3.94 1.28 9.70
N LEU A 16 -3.00 0.39 9.34
CA LEU A 16 -2.52 0.30 7.96
C LEU A 16 -3.62 -0.17 7.00
N GLU A 17 -4.41 -1.18 7.38
CA GLU A 17 -5.52 -1.66 6.56
C GLU A 17 -6.61 -0.60 6.40
N ASP A 18 -6.97 0.11 7.48
CA ASP A 18 -7.91 1.24 7.42
C ASP A 18 -7.43 2.33 6.46
N CYS A 19 -6.13 2.66 6.51
CA CYS A 19 -5.54 3.64 5.60
C CYS A 19 -5.51 3.14 4.15
N LEU A 20 -5.27 1.85 3.92
CA LEU A 20 -5.34 1.22 2.60
C LEU A 20 -6.77 1.23 2.04
N ASP A 21 -7.79 1.13 2.89
CA ASP A 21 -9.20 1.23 2.52
C ASP A 21 -9.59 2.63 2.02
N THR A 22 -8.84 3.67 2.40
CA THR A 22 -9.07 5.03 1.86
C THR A 22 -8.63 5.19 0.40
N LEU A 23 -7.82 4.27 -0.12
CA LEU A 23 -7.33 4.32 -1.50
C LEU A 23 -8.38 3.78 -2.47
N GLU A 24 -8.40 4.33 -3.70
CA GLU A 24 -9.15 3.69 -4.77
C GLU A 24 -8.71 2.23 -4.97
N PRO A 25 -9.63 1.28 -5.26
CA PRO A 25 -9.34 -0.15 -5.31
C PRO A 25 -8.11 -0.51 -6.14
N ARG A 26 -7.96 0.12 -7.31
CA ARG A 26 -6.82 -0.09 -8.20
C ARG A 26 -5.49 0.31 -7.57
N ARG A 27 -5.46 1.42 -6.83
CA ARG A 27 -4.24 1.91 -6.17
C ARG A 27 -3.90 1.04 -4.96
N ARG A 28 -4.92 0.61 -4.20
CA ARG A 28 -4.74 -0.37 -3.12
C ARG A 28 -4.06 -1.64 -3.63
N SER A 29 -4.59 -2.26 -4.68
CA SER A 29 -4.00 -3.48 -5.25
C SER A 29 -2.56 -3.28 -5.72
N LEU A 30 -2.27 -2.15 -6.39
CA LEU A 30 -0.92 -1.83 -6.85
C LEU A 30 0.08 -1.66 -5.69
N ILE A 31 -0.33 -1.00 -4.61
CA ILE A 31 0.53 -0.83 -3.43
C ILE A 31 0.75 -2.17 -2.74
N ARG A 32 -0.28 -3.00 -2.58
CA ARG A 32 -0.12 -4.35 -2.01
C ARG A 32 0.87 -5.18 -2.84
N LEU A 33 0.69 -5.23 -4.15
CA LEU A 33 1.58 -6.01 -5.02
C LEU A 33 3.02 -5.47 -5.02
N ALA A 34 3.21 -4.15 -4.97
CA ALA A 34 4.54 -3.54 -4.95
C ALA A 34 5.27 -3.79 -3.62
N PHE A 35 4.59 -3.65 -2.48
CA PHE A 35 5.23 -3.60 -1.17
C PHE A 35 5.08 -4.89 -0.35
N LEU A 36 4.00 -5.64 -0.53
CA LEU A 36 3.79 -6.92 0.16
C LEU A 36 4.30 -8.08 -0.69
N ASP A 37 4.06 -8.05 -2.00
CA ASP A 37 4.46 -9.14 -2.92
C ASP A 37 5.81 -8.89 -3.61
N GLY A 38 6.45 -7.74 -3.34
CA GLY A 38 7.77 -7.38 -3.88
C GLY A 38 7.83 -7.20 -5.40
N ALA A 39 6.69 -6.99 -6.06
CA ALA A 39 6.65 -6.82 -7.51
C ALA A 39 7.29 -5.49 -7.94
N SER A 40 8.17 -5.53 -8.95
CA SER A 40 8.72 -4.30 -9.52
C SER A 40 7.65 -3.50 -10.26
N TYR A 41 7.89 -2.20 -10.46
CA TYR A 41 6.95 -1.35 -11.18
C TYR A 41 6.78 -1.78 -12.64
N GLU A 42 7.83 -2.32 -13.25
CA GLU A 42 7.83 -2.91 -14.59
C GLU A 42 7.00 -4.19 -14.64
N GLU A 43 7.12 -5.08 -13.64
CA GLU A 43 6.29 -6.27 -13.49
C GLU A 43 4.81 -5.90 -13.39
N LEU A 44 4.48 -4.92 -12.54
CA LEU A 44 3.12 -4.42 -12.36
C LEU A 44 2.57 -3.83 -13.66
N ALA A 45 3.33 -2.96 -14.32
CA ALA A 45 2.94 -2.34 -15.59
C ALA A 45 2.57 -3.39 -16.65
N ARG A 46 3.37 -4.46 -16.77
CA ARG A 46 3.07 -5.59 -17.66
C ARG A 46 1.82 -6.35 -17.23
N ARG A 47 1.71 -6.72 -15.95
CA ARG A 47 0.57 -7.50 -15.40
C ARG A 47 -0.77 -6.80 -15.60
N ILE A 48 -0.81 -5.47 -15.45
CA ILE A 48 -2.05 -4.69 -15.55
C ILE A 48 -2.21 -3.96 -16.90
N GLY A 49 -1.36 -4.25 -17.89
CA GLY A 49 -1.42 -3.66 -19.22
C GLY A 49 -1.40 -2.12 -19.22
N SER A 50 -0.64 -1.50 -18.31
CA SER A 50 -0.63 -0.05 -18.12
C SER A 50 0.76 0.54 -18.31
N PRO A 51 0.88 1.80 -18.77
CA PRO A 51 2.19 2.43 -18.91
C PRO A 51 2.96 2.50 -17.59
N LEU A 52 4.27 2.23 -17.63
CA LEU A 52 5.14 2.30 -16.45
C LEU A 52 5.07 3.66 -15.74
N GLY A 53 4.99 4.76 -16.50
CA GLY A 53 4.83 6.11 -15.95
C GLY A 53 3.51 6.31 -15.18
N SER A 54 2.43 5.64 -15.60
CA SER A 54 1.15 5.65 -14.91
C SER A 54 1.23 4.87 -13.60
N VAL A 55 1.83 3.67 -13.63
CA VAL A 55 2.05 2.84 -12.44
C VAL A 55 2.87 3.59 -11.38
N LYS A 56 4.03 4.15 -11.77
CA LYS A 56 4.86 4.97 -10.89
C LYS A 56 4.06 6.15 -10.29
N SER A 57 3.26 6.82 -11.11
CA SER A 57 2.44 7.95 -10.68
C SER A 57 1.29 7.55 -9.74
N TRP A 58 0.69 6.38 -9.92
CA TRP A 58 -0.34 5.87 -9.01
C TRP A 58 0.24 5.44 -7.68
N ILE A 59 1.37 4.71 -7.69
CA ILE A 59 2.06 4.27 -6.48
C ILE A 59 2.50 5.49 -5.66
N ARG A 60 3.18 6.46 -6.28
CA ARG A 60 3.62 7.69 -5.59
C ARG A 60 2.46 8.44 -4.94
N ARG A 61 1.33 8.59 -5.64
CA ARG A 61 0.12 9.24 -5.09
C ARG A 61 -0.51 8.45 -3.97
N GLY A 62 -0.59 7.12 -4.11
CA GLY A 62 -1.11 6.24 -3.07
C GLY A 62 -0.27 6.28 -1.79
N LEU A 63 1.06 6.26 -1.92
CA LEU A 63 1.97 6.41 -0.77
C LEU A 63 1.82 7.76 -0.07
N GLY A 64 1.62 8.84 -0.84
CA GLY A 64 1.33 10.16 -0.26
C GLY A 64 0.04 10.16 0.56
N GLN A 65 -1.01 9.52 0.05
CA GLN A 65 -2.28 9.39 0.76
C GLN A 65 -2.16 8.51 2.01
N LEU A 66 -1.44 7.39 1.93
CA LEU A 66 -1.18 6.52 3.08
C LEU A 66 -0.41 7.25 4.18
N ARG A 67 0.63 8.01 3.80
CA ARG A 67 1.38 8.84 4.75
C ARG A 67 0.48 9.82 5.47
N VAL A 68 -0.34 10.58 4.74
CA VAL A 68 -1.30 11.54 5.33
C VAL A 68 -2.32 10.84 6.23
N CYS A 69 -2.71 9.61 5.92
CA CYS A 69 -3.64 8.85 6.77
C CYS A 69 -2.97 8.35 8.05
N LEU A 70 -1.75 7.81 7.96
CA LEU A 70 -1.02 7.26 9.11
C LEU A 70 -0.48 8.35 10.06
N GLU A 71 -0.28 9.56 9.55
CA GLU A 71 0.11 10.75 10.34
C GLU A 71 -1.09 11.39 11.08
N ARG A 72 -2.32 10.89 10.89
CA ARG A 72 -3.49 11.26 11.68
C ARG A 72 -3.58 10.41 12.95
#